data_AF-A0A2N2DA51-F1
#
_entry.id   AF-A0A2N2DA51-F1
#
_cell.length_a   1.000
_cell.length_b   1.000
_cell.length_c   1.000
_cell.angle_alpha   90.00
_cell.angle_beta   90.00
_cell.angle_gamma   90.00
#
_symmetry.space_group_name_H-M   'P 1'
#
loop_
_entity.id
_entity.type
_entity.pdbx_description
1 polymer ?
#
loop_
_entity_poly.entity_id
_entity_poly.type
_entity_poly.pdbx_seq_one_letter_code
_entity_poly.pdbx_strand_id
1 'polypeptide(L)'
;LVRSFRKGKFFSTRRPERLLQELFTRVFVKGSRHRGIIPDDLDITGDGSPFESCSSPWGVSICDCRDQGIYRCDCPRRYSDVYANWGYDSYRNVFFWGRNLYTLSCVNGEFALPLFLRFGQGSRHDSVLFAFSVVEALPLLHSTGFTVNTFIGDSAHDSYAFYTLLDDYEVKPVIDLKKKPKFSLPLNEHGIPLCPKGFMMHYWGYDKKRCRFKWRCPKKV
;
A
#
# COMPACT_ATOMS: atom_id res chain seq x y z
N LEU A 1 -10.82 8.22 2.95
CA LEU A 1 -10.31 6.88 3.33
C LEU A 1 -9.43 6.96 4.58
N VAL A 2 -8.23 7.56 4.51
CA VAL A 2 -7.30 7.70 5.66
C VAL A 2 -7.96 8.34 6.90
N ARG A 3 -8.64 9.48 6.74
CA ARG A 3 -9.42 10.10 7.84
C ARG A 3 -10.55 9.22 8.40
N SER A 4 -11.04 8.27 7.61
CA SER A 4 -12.10 7.35 7.99
C SER A 4 -11.55 6.10 8.70
N PHE A 5 -10.30 5.70 8.43
CA PHE A 5 -9.56 4.72 9.22
C PHE A 5 -9.36 5.16 10.66
N ARG A 6 -9.08 6.46 10.88
CA ARG A 6 -9.02 7.08 12.22
C ARG A 6 -10.28 6.89 13.07
N LYS A 7 -11.44 6.57 12.46
CA LYS A 7 -12.71 6.35 13.16
C LYS A 7 -13.04 4.86 13.38
N GLY A 8 -12.13 3.93 13.03
CA GLY A 8 -12.30 2.48 13.24
C GLY A 8 -13.41 1.80 12.42
N LYS A 9 -14.03 2.51 11.47
CA LYS A 9 -15.30 2.09 10.83
C LYS A 9 -15.19 1.02 9.73
N PHE A 10 -14.00 0.51 9.40
CA PHE A 10 -13.80 -0.25 8.14
C PHE A 10 -13.41 -1.72 8.30
N PHE A 11 -13.13 -2.19 9.51
CA PHE A 11 -12.64 -3.56 9.69
C PHE A 11 -13.71 -4.42 10.36
N SER A 12 -14.41 -5.21 9.54
CA SER A 12 -15.17 -6.34 10.07
C SER A 12 -14.19 -7.28 10.79
N THR A 13 -14.48 -7.58 12.05
CA THR A 13 -13.71 -8.52 12.87
C THR A 13 -13.86 -9.97 12.41
N ARG A 14 -14.81 -10.27 11.52
CA ARG A 14 -15.15 -11.64 11.08
C ARG A 14 -14.54 -12.06 9.73
N ARG A 15 -13.42 -11.46 9.31
CA ARG A 15 -12.76 -11.83 8.04
C ARG A 15 -11.79 -13.00 8.24
N PRO A 16 -11.93 -14.13 7.52
CA PRO A 16 -10.98 -15.24 7.60
C PRO A 16 -9.52 -14.83 7.33
N GLU A 17 -9.32 -13.87 6.42
CA GLU A 17 -8.02 -13.29 6.12
C GLU A 17 -7.33 -12.70 7.35
N ARG A 18 -8.06 -12.11 8.29
CA ARG A 18 -7.48 -11.54 9.51
C ARG A 18 -6.88 -12.65 10.39
N LEU A 19 -7.60 -13.76 10.57
CA LEU A 19 -7.09 -14.91 11.30
C LEU A 19 -5.84 -15.47 10.62
N LEU A 20 -5.83 -15.51 9.27
CA LEU A 20 -4.64 -15.92 8.53
C LEU A 20 -3.46 -14.97 8.79
N GLN A 21 -3.68 -13.65 8.83
CA GLN A 21 -2.61 -12.67 9.14
C GLN A 21 -2.11 -12.80 10.58
N GLU A 22 -2.99 -13.05 11.55
CA GLU A 22 -2.61 -13.28 12.95
C GLU A 22 -1.76 -14.56 13.08
N LEU A 23 -2.16 -15.65 12.40
CA LEU A 23 -1.38 -16.89 12.34
C LEU A 23 -0.04 -16.69 11.63
N PHE A 24 -0.03 -16.02 10.48
CA PHE A 24 1.17 -15.71 9.72
C PHE A 24 2.16 -14.89 10.56
N THR A 25 1.67 -13.85 11.23
CA THR A 25 2.51 -13.01 12.10
C THR A 25 3.09 -13.83 13.27
N ARG A 26 2.26 -14.66 13.92
CA ARG A 26 2.69 -15.44 15.08
C ARG A 26 3.68 -16.56 14.74
N VAL A 27 3.45 -17.25 13.62
CA VAL A 27 4.25 -18.43 13.24
C VAL A 27 5.46 -18.02 12.40
N PHE A 28 5.23 -17.23 11.35
CA PHE A 28 6.28 -16.90 10.38
C PHE A 28 7.08 -15.67 10.82
N VAL A 29 6.43 -14.54 11.09
CA VAL A 29 7.14 -13.28 11.40
C VAL A 29 7.86 -13.38 12.74
N LYS A 30 7.14 -13.71 13.82
CA LYS A 30 7.75 -13.89 15.14
C LYS A 30 8.74 -15.06 15.18
N GLY A 31 8.45 -16.15 14.46
CA GLY A 31 9.38 -17.27 14.30
C GLY A 31 10.70 -16.86 13.64
N SER A 32 10.64 -15.99 12.63
CA SER A 32 11.82 -15.44 11.95
C SER A 32 12.64 -14.54 12.88
N ARG A 33 11.97 -13.72 13.70
CA ARG A 33 12.64 -12.91 14.74
C ARG A 33 13.38 -13.78 15.75
N HIS A 34 12.75 -14.84 16.27
CA HIS A 34 13.41 -15.74 17.23
C HIS A 34 14.63 -16.47 16.66
N ARG A 35 14.71 -16.59 15.32
CA ARG A 35 15.85 -17.18 14.61
C ARG A 35 16.90 -16.14 14.18
N GLY A 36 16.67 -14.85 14.46
CA GLY A 36 17.57 -13.77 14.05
C GLY A 36 17.53 -13.42 12.56
N ILE A 37 16.51 -13.89 11.81
CA ILE A 37 16.41 -13.67 10.35
C ILE A 37 15.88 -12.26 10.05
N ILE A 38 14.97 -11.75 10.90
CA ILE A 38 14.47 -10.37 10.84
C ILE A 38 14.78 -9.66 12.16
N PRO A 39 15.10 -8.35 12.11
CA PRO A 39 15.37 -7.54 13.30
C PRO A 39 14.08 -7.18 14.05
N ASP A 40 14.23 -6.63 15.26
CA ASP A 40 13.14 -6.06 16.06
C ASP A 40 12.66 -4.71 15.48
N ASP A 41 13.62 -3.94 14.97
CA ASP A 41 13.45 -2.66 14.30
C ASP A 41 13.35 -2.87 12.80
N LEU A 42 12.15 -2.70 12.26
CA LEU A 42 11.81 -3.04 10.88
C LEU A 42 11.87 -1.80 9.97
N ASP A 43 12.62 -1.94 8.88
CA ASP A 43 12.44 -1.12 7.69
C ASP A 43 11.64 -1.94 6.69
N ILE A 44 10.53 -1.39 6.22
CA ILE A 44 9.56 -2.12 5.40
C ILE A 44 9.39 -1.49 4.03
N THR A 45 9.04 -2.32 3.04
CA THR A 45 8.58 -1.88 1.72
C THR A 45 7.24 -2.51 1.39
N GLY A 46 6.54 -1.96 0.40
CA GLY A 46 5.24 -2.46 -0.01
C GLY A 46 5.02 -2.36 -1.51
N ASP A 47 4.49 -3.43 -2.09
CA ASP A 47 4.09 -3.46 -3.50
C ASP A 47 2.86 -4.34 -3.74
N GLY A 48 2.14 -4.02 -4.82
CA GLY A 48 1.00 -4.77 -5.32
C GLY A 48 1.40 -5.75 -6.42
N SER A 49 0.67 -6.84 -6.54
CA SER A 49 0.83 -7.79 -7.63
C SER A 49 -0.51 -8.43 -8.00
N PRO A 50 -0.82 -8.58 -9.30
CA PRO A 50 -1.94 -9.37 -9.75
C PRO A 50 -1.86 -10.81 -9.23
N PHE A 51 -2.99 -11.29 -8.74
CA PHE A 51 -3.17 -12.66 -8.27
C PHE A 51 -4.33 -13.30 -9.05
N GLU A 52 -3.98 -14.04 -10.10
CA GLU A 52 -4.96 -14.75 -10.92
C GLU A 52 -5.69 -15.81 -10.09
N SER A 53 -7.01 -15.74 -10.11
CA SER A 53 -7.84 -16.73 -9.44
C SER A 53 -7.96 -17.95 -10.35
N CYS A 54 -7.75 -19.16 -9.83
CA CYS A 54 -8.05 -20.40 -10.54
C CYS A 54 -9.57 -20.65 -10.67
N SER A 55 -10.37 -19.59 -10.72
CA SER A 55 -11.82 -19.61 -10.86
C SER A 55 -12.23 -19.04 -12.21
N SER A 56 -13.47 -19.32 -12.61
CA SER A 56 -14.05 -18.76 -13.83
C SER A 56 -14.98 -17.60 -13.50
N PRO A 57 -14.96 -16.50 -14.29
CA PRO A 57 -15.98 -15.45 -14.22
C PRO A 57 -17.39 -15.97 -14.52
N TRP A 58 -17.51 -17.12 -15.16
CA TRP A 58 -18.78 -17.72 -15.56
C TRP A 58 -19.33 -18.71 -14.52
N GLY A 59 -18.58 -19.00 -13.45
CA GLY A 59 -18.95 -19.97 -12.43
C GLY A 59 -19.17 -21.39 -12.97
N VAL A 60 -19.62 -22.28 -12.09
CA VAL A 60 -20.02 -23.65 -12.42
C VAL A 60 -21.54 -23.75 -12.30
N SER A 61 -22.21 -24.26 -13.34
CA SER A 61 -23.64 -24.53 -13.31
C SER A 61 -23.99 -25.56 -12.25
N ILE A 62 -25.04 -25.32 -11.47
CA ILE A 62 -25.55 -26.25 -10.45
C ILE A 62 -26.97 -26.74 -10.76
N CYS A 63 -27.40 -26.59 -12.02
CA CYS A 63 -28.72 -26.96 -12.52
C CYS A 63 -28.61 -28.01 -13.63
N ASP A 64 -29.71 -28.71 -13.89
CA ASP A 64 -29.79 -29.77 -14.90
C ASP A 64 -30.28 -29.27 -16.27
N CYS A 65 -30.36 -27.95 -16.47
CA CYS A 65 -30.81 -27.34 -17.73
C CYS A 65 -30.05 -27.86 -18.96
N ARG A 66 -28.75 -28.15 -18.80
CA ARG A 66 -27.92 -28.67 -19.88
C ARG A 66 -28.36 -30.07 -20.32
N ASP A 67 -28.80 -30.91 -19.38
CA ASP A 67 -29.30 -32.27 -19.66
C ASP A 67 -30.65 -32.23 -20.37
N GLN A 68 -31.40 -31.13 -20.19
CA GLN A 68 -32.67 -30.85 -20.87
C GLN A 68 -32.46 -30.16 -22.24
N GLY A 69 -31.23 -30.03 -22.72
CA GLY A 69 -30.91 -29.35 -23.99
C GLY A 69 -30.93 -27.82 -23.93
N ILE A 70 -31.05 -27.22 -22.74
CA ILE A 70 -31.02 -25.76 -22.54
C ILE A 70 -29.57 -25.34 -22.26
N TYR A 71 -28.88 -24.86 -23.30
CA TYR A 71 -27.46 -24.44 -23.23
C TYR A 71 -27.25 -23.03 -22.67
N ARG A 72 -28.28 -22.18 -22.66
CA ARG A 72 -28.26 -20.83 -22.10
C ARG A 72 -29.35 -20.71 -21.03
N CYS A 73 -28.94 -20.81 -19.77
CA CYS A 73 -29.83 -20.68 -18.61
C CYS A 73 -29.30 -19.63 -17.64
N ASP A 74 -30.22 -18.93 -16.98
CA ASP A 74 -29.93 -17.92 -15.94
C ASP A 74 -29.99 -18.51 -14.52
N CYS A 75 -29.95 -19.85 -14.40
CA CYS A 75 -29.94 -20.52 -13.12
C CYS A 75 -28.72 -20.07 -12.27
N PRO A 76 -28.87 -20.08 -10.92
CA PRO A 76 -27.76 -19.77 -10.03
C PRO A 76 -26.51 -20.61 -10.33
N ARG A 77 -25.35 -20.01 -10.07
CA ARG A 77 -24.05 -20.63 -10.33
C ARG A 77 -23.21 -20.65 -9.07
N ARG A 78 -22.38 -21.69 -8.94
CA ARG A 78 -21.39 -21.78 -7.87
C ARG A 78 -20.08 -21.15 -8.33
N TYR A 79 -19.56 -20.21 -7.57
CA TYR A 79 -18.26 -19.59 -7.82
C TYR A 79 -17.26 -20.06 -6.77
N SER A 80 -16.11 -20.58 -7.21
CA SER A 80 -15.04 -21.03 -6.31
C SER A 80 -14.37 -19.85 -5.59
N ASP A 81 -14.28 -18.69 -6.26
CA ASP A 81 -13.83 -17.43 -5.66
C ASP A 81 -14.89 -16.36 -5.87
N VAL A 82 -15.69 -16.11 -4.84
CA VAL A 82 -16.78 -15.12 -4.85
C VAL A 82 -16.30 -13.67 -4.78
N TYR A 83 -15.01 -13.44 -4.50
CA TYR A 83 -14.46 -12.08 -4.40
C TYR A 83 -13.52 -11.73 -5.57
N ALA A 84 -13.23 -12.70 -6.46
CA ALA A 84 -12.51 -12.45 -7.70
C ALA A 84 -13.31 -11.53 -8.62
N ASN A 85 -12.61 -10.65 -9.33
CA ASN A 85 -13.16 -9.88 -10.43
C ASN A 85 -12.07 -9.50 -11.44
N TRP A 86 -12.46 -8.80 -12.49
CA TRP A 86 -11.52 -8.30 -13.50
C TRP A 86 -10.62 -7.21 -12.92
N GLY A 87 -9.32 -7.44 -13.04
CA GLY A 87 -8.27 -6.45 -12.82
C GLY A 87 -7.48 -6.17 -14.09
N TYR A 88 -6.60 -5.19 -14.02
CA TYR A 88 -5.72 -4.81 -15.12
C TYR A 88 -4.26 -4.78 -14.63
N ASP A 89 -3.43 -5.62 -15.24
CA ASP A 89 -1.98 -5.64 -15.04
C ASP A 89 -1.36 -4.65 -16.03
N SER A 90 -0.95 -3.49 -15.53
CA SER A 90 -0.37 -2.42 -16.34
C SER A 90 1.04 -2.76 -16.83
N TYR A 91 1.78 -3.60 -16.12
CA TYR A 91 3.13 -4.01 -16.50
C TYR A 91 3.07 -4.96 -17.71
N ARG A 92 2.14 -5.91 -17.68
CA ARG A 92 1.93 -6.86 -18.79
C ARG A 92 0.95 -6.36 -19.85
N ASN A 93 0.23 -5.27 -19.58
CA ASN A 93 -0.80 -4.69 -20.45
C ASN A 93 -1.92 -5.71 -20.77
N VAL A 94 -2.40 -6.43 -19.74
CA VAL A 94 -3.45 -7.47 -19.88
C VAL A 94 -4.52 -7.36 -18.78
N PHE A 95 -5.73 -7.76 -19.12
CA PHE A 95 -6.77 -8.00 -18.12
C PHE A 95 -6.61 -9.39 -17.53
N PHE A 96 -6.84 -9.50 -16.23
CA PHE A 96 -6.79 -10.78 -15.52
C PHE A 96 -8.04 -10.97 -14.66
N TRP A 97 -8.48 -12.21 -14.50
CA TRP A 97 -9.57 -12.56 -13.59
C TRP A 97 -8.99 -13.01 -12.26
N GLY A 98 -9.23 -12.25 -11.20
CA GLY A 98 -8.75 -12.63 -9.88
C GLY A 98 -8.77 -11.51 -8.86
N ARG A 99 -7.68 -11.41 -8.13
CA ARG A 99 -7.48 -10.55 -6.98
C ARG A 99 -6.19 -9.76 -7.13
N ASN A 100 -6.02 -8.73 -6.32
CA ASN A 100 -4.72 -8.08 -6.14
C ASN A 100 -4.17 -8.44 -4.78
N LEU A 101 -2.92 -8.84 -4.74
CA LEU A 101 -2.16 -9.07 -3.52
C LEU A 101 -1.29 -7.85 -3.27
N TYR A 102 -1.40 -7.25 -2.09
CA TYR A 102 -0.46 -6.23 -1.63
C TYR A 102 0.35 -6.81 -0.48
N THR A 103 1.68 -6.77 -0.60
CA THR A 103 2.59 -7.35 0.38
C THR A 103 3.40 -6.27 1.06
N LEU A 104 3.48 -6.30 2.39
CA LEU A 104 4.49 -5.55 3.14
C LEU A 104 5.62 -6.50 3.50
N SER A 105 6.87 -6.08 3.28
CA SER A 105 8.06 -6.91 3.47
C SER A 105 9.12 -6.17 4.26
N CYS A 106 9.84 -6.87 5.12
CA CYS A 106 11.05 -6.40 5.78
C CYS A 106 12.19 -6.36 4.76
N VAL A 107 12.99 -5.31 4.76
CA VAL A 107 14.14 -5.16 3.84
C VAL A 107 15.48 -4.98 4.53
N ASN A 108 15.50 -4.87 5.86
CA ASN A 108 16.69 -4.75 6.69
C ASN A 108 17.02 -6.03 7.49
N GLY A 109 16.40 -7.15 7.13
CA GLY A 109 16.78 -8.49 7.59
C GLY A 109 17.79 -9.17 6.68
N GLU A 110 18.08 -10.44 6.94
CA GLU A 110 18.98 -11.25 6.10
C GLU A 110 18.45 -11.39 4.66
N PHE A 111 17.12 -11.47 4.53
CA PHE A 111 16.41 -11.55 3.25
C PHE A 111 15.20 -10.62 3.27
N ALA A 112 14.73 -10.25 2.06
CA ALA A 112 13.46 -9.54 1.92
C ALA A 112 12.29 -10.49 2.20
N LEU A 113 11.74 -10.43 3.43
CA LEU A 113 10.71 -11.37 3.89
C LEU A 113 9.34 -10.70 4.05
N PRO A 114 8.25 -11.36 3.61
CA PRO A 114 6.91 -10.83 3.80
C PRO A 114 6.55 -10.79 5.29
N LEU A 115 6.02 -9.65 5.72
CA LEU A 115 5.51 -9.39 7.07
C LEU A 115 3.98 -9.42 7.10
N PHE A 116 3.34 -9.05 5.99
CA PHE A 116 1.88 -8.96 5.92
C PHE A 116 1.40 -9.14 4.48
N LEU A 117 0.28 -9.82 4.30
CA LEU A 117 -0.34 -10.08 2.98
C LEU A 117 -1.78 -9.57 2.97
N ARG A 118 -2.13 -8.73 2.01
CA ARG A 118 -3.49 -8.19 1.85
C ARG A 118 -4.07 -8.56 0.51
N PHE A 119 -5.19 -9.29 0.50
CA PHE A 119 -5.94 -9.56 -0.73
C PHE A 119 -7.05 -8.53 -0.93
N GLY A 120 -7.03 -7.89 -2.08
CA GLY A 120 -8.11 -7.06 -2.63
C GLY A 120 -8.76 -7.71 -3.84
N GLN A 121 -9.88 -7.15 -4.30
CA GLN A 121 -10.45 -7.53 -5.59
C GLN A 121 -9.50 -7.07 -6.71
N GLY A 122 -9.43 -7.77 -7.84
CA GLY A 122 -8.56 -7.43 -8.97
C GLY A 122 -8.78 -6.02 -9.53
N SER A 123 -10.00 -5.48 -9.41
CA SER A 123 -10.32 -4.10 -9.80
C SER A 123 -9.85 -3.03 -8.79
N ARG A 124 -9.27 -3.41 -7.65
CA ARG A 124 -8.81 -2.47 -6.61
C ARG A 124 -7.39 -2.02 -6.91
N HIS A 125 -7.22 -0.71 -6.99
CA HIS A 125 -5.92 -0.09 -7.20
C HIS A 125 -5.02 -0.24 -5.96
N ASP A 126 -3.71 -0.43 -6.18
CA ASP A 126 -2.72 -0.68 -5.13
C ASP A 126 -2.66 0.42 -4.07
N SER A 127 -2.87 1.67 -4.46
CA SER A 127 -2.96 2.81 -3.53
C SER A 127 -4.02 2.62 -2.43
N VAL A 128 -5.12 1.92 -2.73
CA VAL A 128 -6.14 1.59 -1.73
C VAL A 128 -5.61 0.45 -0.84
N LEU A 129 -5.04 -0.58 -1.44
CA LEU A 129 -4.52 -1.75 -0.73
C LEU A 129 -3.36 -1.41 0.20
N PHE A 130 -2.46 -0.51 -0.20
CA PHE A 130 -1.42 0.04 0.67
C PHE A 130 -2.02 0.62 1.95
N ALA A 131 -3.01 1.51 1.82
CA ALA A 131 -3.61 2.17 2.97
C ALA A 131 -4.30 1.18 3.93
N PHE A 132 -4.98 0.16 3.39
CA PHE A 132 -5.54 -0.93 4.21
C PHE A 132 -4.45 -1.79 4.85
N SER A 133 -3.38 -2.08 4.12
CA SER A 133 -2.28 -2.92 4.60
C SER A 133 -1.55 -2.25 5.76
N VAL A 134 -1.23 -0.96 5.67
CA VAL A 134 -0.59 -0.19 6.76
C VAL A 134 -1.48 -0.16 8.00
N VAL A 135 -2.77 0.14 7.85
CA VAL A 135 -3.70 0.27 8.99
C VAL A 135 -3.93 -1.07 9.70
N GLU A 136 -3.85 -2.20 9.00
CA GLU A 136 -3.99 -3.53 9.60
C GLU A 136 -2.66 -4.07 10.13
N ALA A 137 -1.57 -3.91 9.38
CA ALA A 137 -0.28 -4.52 9.68
C ALA A 137 0.44 -3.83 10.83
N LEU A 138 0.48 -2.49 10.87
CA LEU A 138 1.28 -1.78 11.88
C LEU A 138 0.81 -2.07 13.32
N PRO A 139 -0.50 -1.97 13.66
CA PRO A 139 -0.97 -2.37 14.98
C PRO A 139 -0.65 -3.83 15.32
N LEU A 140 -0.77 -4.73 14.33
CA LEU A 140 -0.49 -6.16 14.52
C LEU A 140 1.00 -6.39 14.84
N LEU A 141 1.90 -5.80 14.05
CA LEU A 141 3.35 -5.89 14.28
C LEU A 141 3.76 -5.27 15.62
N HIS A 142 3.24 -4.09 15.95
CA HIS A 142 3.52 -3.42 17.23
C HIS A 142 3.02 -4.25 18.41
N SER A 143 1.84 -4.89 18.31
CA SER A 143 1.32 -5.77 19.36
C SER A 143 2.18 -7.02 19.60
N THR A 144 3.03 -7.38 18.62
CA THR A 144 3.99 -8.48 18.73
C THR A 144 5.40 -8.03 19.12
N GLY A 145 5.57 -6.75 19.45
CA GLY A 145 6.81 -6.17 19.95
C GLY A 145 7.85 -5.84 18.88
N PHE A 146 7.43 -5.62 17.63
CA PHE A 146 8.26 -5.01 16.60
C PHE A 146 8.06 -3.49 16.59
N THR A 147 9.09 -2.76 16.19
CA THR A 147 9.03 -1.33 15.90
C THR A 147 9.18 -1.14 14.40
N VAL A 148 8.25 -0.47 13.74
CA VAL A 148 8.39 -0.14 12.31
C VAL A 148 8.93 1.27 12.20
N ASN A 149 10.19 1.40 11.76
CA ASN A 149 10.88 2.69 11.73
C ASN A 149 10.70 3.43 10.42
N THR A 150 10.79 2.71 9.30
CA THR A 150 10.83 3.30 7.97
C THR A 150 9.93 2.55 7.00
N PHE A 151 9.21 3.28 6.16
CA PHE A 151 8.57 2.75 4.96
C PHE A 151 9.32 3.24 3.73
N ILE A 152 9.80 2.31 2.91
CA ILE A 152 10.51 2.55 1.66
C ILE A 152 9.56 2.25 0.50
N GLY A 153 9.23 3.28 -0.30
CA GLY A 153 8.26 3.17 -1.38
C GLY A 153 8.75 3.78 -2.69
N ASP A 154 8.21 3.29 -3.79
CA ASP A 154 8.41 3.88 -5.10
C ASP A 154 7.56 5.15 -5.29
N SER A 155 7.67 5.76 -6.47
CA SER A 155 6.94 6.98 -6.79
C SER A 155 5.42 6.85 -6.87
N ALA A 156 4.87 5.62 -6.92
CA ALA A 156 3.43 5.41 -6.81
C ALA A 156 2.91 5.74 -5.40
N HIS A 157 3.80 5.72 -4.40
CA HIS A 157 3.49 6.07 -3.01
C HIS A 157 3.63 7.58 -2.70
N ASP A 158 4.10 8.40 -3.64
CA ASP A 158 4.24 9.87 -3.47
C ASP A 158 2.87 10.56 -3.45
N SER A 159 2.25 10.56 -2.26
CA SER A 159 0.94 11.13 -1.99
C SER A 159 0.86 11.64 -0.56
N TYR A 160 0.42 12.88 -0.38
CA TYR A 160 0.22 13.49 0.96
C TYR A 160 -0.60 12.61 1.90
N ALA A 161 -1.59 11.88 1.38
CA ALA A 161 -2.40 10.99 2.19
C ALA A 161 -1.59 9.84 2.81
N PHE A 162 -0.55 9.36 2.13
CA PHE A 162 0.33 8.30 2.60
C PHE A 162 1.37 8.82 3.57
N TYR A 163 1.96 9.99 3.28
CA TYR A 163 2.82 10.67 4.25
C TYR A 163 2.10 10.89 5.58
N THR A 164 0.87 11.43 5.55
CA THR A 164 0.06 11.61 6.78
C THR A 164 -0.32 10.28 7.44
N LEU A 165 -0.60 9.23 6.65
CA LEU A 165 -0.92 7.92 7.23
C LEU A 165 0.30 7.31 7.94
N LEU A 166 1.49 7.38 7.34
CA LEU A 166 2.72 6.87 7.95
C LEU A 166 3.12 7.67 9.20
N ASP A 167 2.97 9.00 9.13
CA ASP A 167 3.18 9.91 10.27
C ASP A 167 2.24 9.59 11.45
N ASP A 168 0.97 9.25 11.19
CA ASP A 168 0.01 8.81 12.22
C ASP A 168 0.47 7.55 13.00
N TYR A 169 1.37 6.75 12.41
CA TYR A 169 1.98 5.57 13.03
C TYR A 169 3.46 5.76 13.37
N GLU A 170 3.97 7.00 13.32
CA GLU A 170 5.37 7.36 13.59
C GLU A 170 6.39 6.65 12.67
N VAL A 171 5.95 6.25 11.47
CA VAL A 171 6.80 5.60 10.46
C VAL A 171 7.39 6.64 9.51
N LYS A 172 8.71 6.62 9.33
CA LYS A 172 9.43 7.56 8.45
C LYS A 172 9.24 7.17 6.98
N PRO A 173 8.73 8.04 6.11
CA PRO A 173 8.56 7.75 4.70
C PRO A 173 9.85 8.07 3.92
N VAL A 174 10.43 7.05 3.26
CA VAL A 174 11.49 7.17 2.25
C VAL A 174 10.88 6.79 0.91
N ILE A 175 10.29 7.77 0.24
CA ILE A 175 9.46 7.57 -0.96
C ILE A 175 10.06 8.34 -2.13
N ASP A 176 10.26 7.68 -3.28
CA ASP A 176 10.70 8.36 -4.51
C ASP A 176 9.66 9.39 -4.99
N LEU A 177 10.11 10.51 -5.54
CA LEU A 177 9.21 11.59 -5.95
C LEU A 177 8.64 11.33 -7.35
N LYS A 178 7.31 11.33 -7.48
CA LYS A 178 6.59 11.12 -8.75
C LYS A 178 6.91 12.17 -9.80
N LYS A 179 7.06 13.42 -9.37
CA LYS A 179 7.46 14.52 -10.25
C LYS A 179 8.69 15.18 -9.66
N LYS A 180 9.83 14.89 -10.29
CA LYS A 180 11.07 15.61 -10.00
C LYS A 180 10.90 17.09 -10.39
N PRO A 181 11.37 18.03 -9.57
CA PRO A 181 11.26 19.44 -9.89
C PRO A 181 12.03 19.74 -11.19
N LYS A 182 11.38 20.40 -12.15
CA LYS A 182 12.02 20.84 -13.41
C LYS A 182 13.18 21.81 -13.19
N PHE A 183 13.16 22.53 -12.08
CA PHE A 183 14.19 23.46 -11.66
C PHE A 183 14.59 23.13 -10.23
N SER A 184 15.80 22.60 -10.04
CA SER A 184 16.42 22.51 -8.73
C SER A 184 17.01 23.88 -8.40
N LEU A 185 16.41 24.58 -7.42
CA LEU A 185 17.10 25.71 -6.81
C LEU A 185 18.20 25.13 -5.90
N PRO A 186 19.44 25.67 -5.94
CA PRO A 186 20.45 25.24 -5.01
C PRO A 186 19.98 25.57 -3.59
N LEU A 187 20.07 24.59 -2.70
CA LEU A 187 19.76 24.75 -1.29
C LEU A 187 21.07 24.99 -0.52
N ASN A 188 21.02 25.83 0.51
CA ASN A 188 22.14 25.91 1.45
C ASN A 188 22.14 24.71 2.42
N GLU A 189 23.12 24.68 3.33
CA GLU A 189 23.27 23.65 4.37
C GLU A 189 22.05 23.50 5.30
N HIS A 190 21.19 24.52 5.37
CA HIS A 190 19.95 24.51 6.15
C HIS A 190 18.70 24.20 5.31
N GLY A 191 18.85 23.83 4.03
CA GLY A 191 17.73 23.54 3.13
C GLY A 191 16.99 24.78 2.63
N ILE A 192 17.53 25.99 2.82
CA ILE A 192 16.94 27.24 2.33
C ILE A 192 17.34 27.43 0.86
N PRO A 193 16.37 27.68 -0.05
CA PRO A 193 16.68 27.85 -1.46
C PRO A 193 17.36 29.20 -1.75
N LEU A 194 18.32 29.17 -2.67
CA LEU A 194 18.89 30.34 -3.31
C LEU A 194 18.09 30.65 -4.58
N CYS A 195 17.73 31.92 -4.80
CA CYS A 195 17.08 32.29 -6.06
C CYS A 195 18.08 32.29 -7.22
N PRO A 196 17.62 32.33 -8.50
CA PRO A 196 18.52 32.28 -9.66
C PRO A 196 19.60 33.37 -9.73
N LYS A 197 19.48 34.43 -8.91
CA LYS A 197 20.49 35.50 -8.74
C LYS A 197 21.51 35.22 -7.61
N GLY A 198 21.46 34.06 -6.98
CA GLY A 198 22.38 33.66 -5.91
C GLY A 198 22.02 34.15 -4.50
N PHE A 199 20.92 34.88 -4.32
CA PHE A 199 20.51 35.37 -3.00
C PHE A 199 19.68 34.35 -2.22
N MET A 200 19.88 34.26 -0.91
CA MET A 200 19.01 33.47 -0.01
C MET A 200 17.57 33.96 -0.11
N MET A 201 16.64 33.04 -0.38
CA MET A 201 15.23 33.35 -0.44
C MET A 201 14.63 33.49 0.96
N HIS A 202 13.66 34.39 1.10
CA HIS A 202 12.89 34.52 2.33
C HIS A 202 11.67 33.60 2.31
N TYR A 203 11.40 32.99 3.46
CA TYR A 203 10.19 32.24 3.68
C TYR A 203 8.96 33.16 3.58
N TRP A 204 8.01 32.79 2.72
CA TRP A 204 6.80 33.57 2.44
C TRP A 204 5.53 32.89 2.99
N GLY A 205 5.66 31.80 3.73
CA GLY A 205 4.55 31.10 4.37
C GLY A 205 4.22 29.74 3.76
N TYR A 206 3.29 29.05 4.40
CA TYR A 206 2.88 27.70 4.03
C TYR A 206 1.55 27.71 3.26
N ASP A 207 1.55 27.12 2.08
CA ASP A 207 0.34 26.92 1.28
C ASP A 207 -0.36 25.63 1.71
N LYS A 208 -1.29 25.73 2.66
CA LYS A 208 -2.05 24.59 3.19
C LYS A 208 -2.78 23.78 2.10
N LYS A 209 -3.24 24.42 1.03
CA LYS A 209 -3.98 23.73 -0.06
C LYS A 209 -3.06 22.85 -0.89
N ARG A 210 -1.80 23.25 -1.05
CA ARG A 210 -0.80 22.57 -1.88
C ARG A 210 0.31 21.91 -1.04
N CYS A 211 0.15 21.90 0.28
CA CYS A 211 1.10 21.43 1.27
C CYS A 211 2.57 21.75 0.93
N ARG A 212 2.87 23.02 0.62
CA ARG A 212 4.20 23.47 0.20
C ARG A 212 4.63 24.75 0.89
N PHE A 213 5.91 24.85 1.20
CA PHE A 213 6.53 26.10 1.63
C PHE A 213 6.71 27.04 0.42
N LYS A 214 6.29 28.28 0.58
CA LYS A 214 6.52 29.34 -0.41
C LYS A 214 7.77 30.10 -0.03
N TRP A 215 8.58 30.36 -1.04
CA TRP A 215 9.81 31.13 -0.92
C TRP A 215 9.73 32.31 -1.88
N ARG A 216 10.29 33.46 -1.50
CA ARG A 216 10.42 34.64 -2.36
C ARG A 216 11.89 35.07 -2.44
N CYS A 217 12.37 35.31 -3.66
CA CYS A 217 13.67 35.96 -3.83
C CYS A 217 13.58 37.38 -3.25
N PRO A 218 14.56 37.81 -2.44
CA PRO A 218 14.59 39.17 -1.92
C PRO A 218 14.54 40.17 -3.07
N LYS A 219 13.78 41.26 -2.90
CA LYS A 219 13.93 42.41 -3.79
C LYS A 219 15.33 42.97 -3.58
N LYS A 220 16.00 43.37 -4.66
CA LYS A 220 17.18 44.23 -4.55
C LYS A 220 16.78 45.43 -3.69
N VAL A 221 17.44 45.58 -2.55
CA VAL A 221 17.55 46.87 -1.86
C VAL A 221 18.55 47.70 -2.64
#